data_AF-A0A8T3U5P1-F1
#
_entry.id   AF-A0A8T3U5P1-F1
#
_cell.length_a   1.000
_cell.length_b   1.000
_cell.length_c   1.000
_cell.angle_alpha   90.00
_cell.angle_beta   90.00
_cell.angle_gamma   90.00
#
_symmetry.space_group_name_H-M   'P 1'
#
loop_
_entity.id
_entity.type
_entity.pdbx_description
1 polymer ?
#
loop_
_entity_poly.entity_id
_entity_poly.type
_entity_poly.pdbx_seq_one_letter_code
_entity_poly.pdbx_strand_id
1 'polypeptide(L)'
;MSKQFFKNLEWKVLICSLLLLAIGLFALYSATINKGLIDFTKQVRWFVVSIPVLLFFTFVDYNKILKYSGFLYLIFLGLLVGVLFTTPISGASSWYNLGEFSFQPSEIGKIFILMFIVSVIVRLQY
;
A
#
# COMPACT_ATOMS: atom_id res chain seq x y z
N MET A 1 1.23 -24.16 4.46
CA MET A 1 0.03 -23.30 4.49
C MET A 1 -1.12 -24.15 5.02
N SER A 2 -1.56 -23.94 6.27
CA SER A 2 -2.58 -24.82 6.88
C SER A 2 -3.95 -24.62 6.22
N LYS A 3 -4.77 -25.67 6.11
CA LYS A 3 -6.12 -25.60 5.52
C LYS A 3 -7.04 -24.54 6.17
N GLN A 4 -6.72 -24.11 7.40
CA GLN A 4 -7.42 -23.02 8.10
C GLN A 4 -7.17 -21.64 7.50
N PHE A 5 -5.98 -21.39 6.95
CA PHE A 5 -5.64 -20.09 6.36
C PHE A 5 -6.58 -19.75 5.20
N PHE A 6 -6.72 -20.68 4.24
CA PHE A 6 -7.62 -20.52 3.09
C PHE A 6 -9.11 -20.46 3.48
N LYS A 7 -9.48 -20.98 4.65
CA LYS A 7 -10.86 -20.95 5.14
C LYS A 7 -11.24 -19.59 5.75
N ASN A 8 -10.27 -18.88 6.31
CA ASN A 8 -10.48 -17.57 6.96
C ASN A 8 -10.27 -16.38 6.01
N LEU A 9 -9.82 -16.62 4.78
CA LEU A 9 -9.73 -15.57 3.78
C LEU A 9 -11.12 -15.13 3.33
N GLU A 10 -11.34 -13.82 3.31
CA GLU A 10 -12.54 -13.23 2.73
C GLU A 10 -12.51 -13.29 1.20
N TRP A 11 -12.88 -14.46 0.66
CA TRP A 11 -12.88 -14.74 -0.78
C TRP A 11 -13.64 -13.71 -1.61
N LYS A 12 -14.70 -13.10 -1.06
CA LYS A 12 -15.47 -12.04 -1.73
C LYS A 12 -14.60 -10.82 -2.03
N VAL A 13 -13.84 -10.32 -1.05
CA VAL A 13 -12.96 -9.15 -1.21
C VAL A 13 -11.87 -9.46 -2.23
N LEU A 14 -11.27 -10.65 -2.15
CA LEU A 14 -10.24 -11.09 -3.08
C LEU A 14 -10.76 -11.15 -4.53
N ILE A 15 -11.91 -11.79 -4.76
CA ILE A 15 -12.52 -11.88 -6.10
C ILE A 15 -12.88 -10.49 -6.64
N CYS A 16 -13.51 -9.64 -5.82
CA CYS A 16 -13.83 -8.26 -6.21
C CYS A 16 -12.57 -7.47 -6.60
N SER A 17 -11.49 -7.61 -5.84
CA SER A 17 -10.22 -6.93 -6.13
C SER A 17 -9.58 -7.41 -7.44
N LEU A 18 -9.63 -8.72 -7.73
CA LEU A 18 -9.13 -9.28 -8.98
C LEU A 18 -9.96 -8.83 -10.19
N LEU A 19 -11.29 -8.75 -10.05
CA LEU A 19 -12.16 -8.23 -11.09
C LEU A 19 -11.87 -6.75 -11.39
N LEU A 20 -11.72 -5.92 -10.35
CA LEU A 20 -11.34 -4.52 -10.51
C LEU A 20 -9.98 -4.38 -11.20
N LEU A 21 -8.99 -5.22 -10.84
CA LEU A 21 -7.70 -5.23 -11.50
C LEU A 21 -7.79 -5.62 -12.98
N ALA A 22 -8.59 -6.64 -13.32
CA ALA A 22 -8.79 -7.06 -14.71
C ALA A 22 -9.43 -5.94 -15.54
N ILE A 23 -10.46 -5.29 -15.02
CA ILE A 23 -11.12 -4.14 -15.67
C ILE A 23 -10.13 -2.98 -15.84
N GLY A 24 -9.36 -2.66 -14.80
CA GLY A 24 -8.35 -1.60 -14.84
C GLY A 24 -7.25 -1.87 -15.86
N LEU A 25 -6.75 -3.11 -15.94
CA LEU A 25 -5.77 -3.52 -16.95
C LEU A 25 -6.33 -3.43 -18.38
N PHE A 26 -7.57 -3.84 -18.59
CA PHE A 26 -8.24 -3.71 -19.88
C PHE A 26 -8.39 -2.23 -20.30
N ALA A 27 -8.81 -1.37 -19.37
CA ALA A 27 -8.92 0.06 -19.61
C ALA A 27 -7.56 0.71 -19.93
N LEU A 28 -6.51 0.37 -19.19
CA LEU A 28 -5.15 0.85 -19.45
C LEU A 28 -4.61 0.37 -20.79
N TYR A 29 -4.85 -0.90 -21.13
CA TYR A 29 -4.47 -1.44 -22.43
C TYR A 29 -5.14 -0.64 -23.57
N SER A 30 -6.45 -0.44 -23.47
CA SER A 30 -7.22 0.34 -24.45
C SER A 30 -6.70 1.78 -24.59
N ALA A 31 -6.40 2.45 -23.47
CA ALA A 31 -5.95 3.84 -23.47
C ALA A 31 -4.49 4.02 -23.97
N THR A 32 -3.65 2.99 -23.82
CA THR A 32 -2.19 3.10 -24.05
C THR A 32 -1.72 2.37 -25.30
N ILE A 33 -2.61 1.68 -26.03
CA ILE A 33 -2.25 0.90 -27.22
C ILE A 33 -1.55 1.74 -28.29
N ASN A 34 -1.96 3.00 -28.46
CA ASN A 34 -1.37 3.94 -29.41
C ASN A 34 -0.18 4.74 -28.84
N LYS A 35 0.16 4.57 -27.55
CA LYS A 35 1.16 5.36 -26.81
C LYS A 35 2.35 4.52 -26.31
N GLY A 36 2.46 3.26 -26.74
CA GLY A 36 3.61 2.40 -26.45
C GLY A 36 3.50 1.50 -25.21
N LEU A 37 2.30 1.31 -24.65
CA LEU A 37 1.99 0.35 -23.57
C LEU A 37 2.82 0.49 -22.26
N ILE A 38 3.58 1.57 -22.08
CA ILE A 38 4.49 1.76 -20.93
C ILE A 38 3.74 1.65 -19.60
N ASP A 39 2.59 2.30 -19.49
CA ASP A 39 1.80 2.31 -18.25
C ASP A 39 1.12 0.96 -17.99
N PHE A 40 0.71 0.25 -19.05
CA PHE A 40 0.20 -1.12 -18.94
C PHE A 40 1.29 -2.07 -18.40
N THR A 41 2.50 -2.02 -18.97
CA THR A 41 3.62 -2.85 -18.51
C THR A 41 4.02 -2.52 -17.08
N LYS A 42 4.00 -1.24 -16.68
CA LYS A 42 4.23 -0.83 -15.29
C LYS A 42 3.17 -1.42 -14.35
N GLN A 43 1.88 -1.34 -14.71
CA GLN A 43 0.80 -1.88 -13.88
C GLN A 43 0.92 -3.40 -13.69
N VAL A 44 1.24 -4.14 -14.75
CA VAL A 44 1.46 -5.59 -14.67
C VAL A 44 2.66 -5.91 -13.77
N ARG A 45 3.77 -5.17 -13.90
CA ARG A 45 4.95 -5.35 -13.04
C ARG A 45 4.61 -5.14 -11.57
N TRP A 46 3.90 -4.05 -11.25
CA TRP A 46 3.48 -3.76 -9.87
C TRP A 46 2.49 -4.79 -9.32
N PHE A 47 1.58 -5.30 -10.15
CA PHE A 47 0.71 -6.40 -9.77
C PHE A 47 1.51 -7.65 -9.38
N VAL A 48 2.50 -8.04 -10.20
CA VAL A 48 3.38 -9.19 -9.90
C VAL A 48 4.16 -8.96 -8.60
N VAL A 49 4.68 -7.75 -8.37
CA VAL A 49 5.38 -7.39 -7.12
C VAL A 49 4.43 -7.40 -5.91
N SER A 50 3.16 -7.05 -6.09
CA SER A 50 2.20 -7.02 -4.98
C SER A 50 1.88 -8.40 -4.41
N ILE A 51 1.97 -9.47 -5.21
CA ILE A 51 1.68 -10.86 -4.79
C ILE A 51 2.61 -11.31 -3.65
N PRO A 52 3.95 -11.30 -3.78
CA PRO A 52 4.84 -11.69 -2.70
C PRO A 52 4.74 -10.74 -1.50
N VAL A 53 4.46 -9.45 -1.71
CA VAL A 53 4.25 -8.48 -0.63
C VAL A 53 2.99 -8.85 0.18
N LEU A 54 1.88 -9.17 -0.48
CA LEU A 54 0.65 -9.61 0.18
C LEU A 54 0.87 -10.91 0.96
N LEU A 55 1.55 -11.88 0.35
CA LEU A 55 1.90 -13.14 1.02
C LEU A 55 2.80 -12.89 2.23
N PHE A 56 3.77 -11.99 2.14
CA PHE A 56 4.62 -11.63 3.27
C PHE A 56 3.80 -11.06 4.42
N PHE A 57 2.96 -10.06 4.16
CA PHE A 57 2.13 -9.42 5.21
C PHE A 57 1.15 -10.38 5.88
N THR A 58 0.72 -11.41 5.17
CA THR A 58 -0.13 -12.48 5.73
C THR A 58 0.54 -13.22 6.90
N PHE A 59 1.88 -13.33 6.89
CA PHE A 59 2.64 -13.97 7.98
C PHE A 59 3.03 -13.01 9.09
N VAL A 60 2.78 -11.71 8.95
CA VAL A 60 3.18 -10.71 9.93
C VAL A 60 2.13 -10.63 11.05
N ASP A 61 2.58 -10.86 12.28
CA ASP A 61 1.75 -10.73 13.46
C ASP A 61 1.52 -9.24 13.79
N TYR A 62 0.31 -8.76 13.54
CA TYR A 62 -0.07 -7.37 13.78
C TYR A 62 0.05 -6.95 15.25
N ASN A 63 -0.07 -7.88 16.21
CA ASN A 63 0.08 -7.57 17.63
C ASN A 63 1.50 -7.12 17.97
N LYS A 64 2.52 -7.69 17.30
CA LYS A 64 3.91 -7.28 17.47
C LYS A 64 4.13 -5.88 16.91
N ILE A 65 3.55 -5.58 15.75
CA ILE A 65 3.67 -4.26 15.14
C ILE A 65 2.96 -3.19 15.99
N LEU A 66 1.80 -3.51 16.59
CA LEU A 66 1.04 -2.57 17.44
C LEU A 66 1.86 -2.05 18.62
N LYS A 67 2.77 -2.85 19.18
CA LYS A 67 3.67 -2.42 20.27
C LYS A 67 4.60 -1.28 19.84
N TYR A 68 4.97 -1.23 18.57
CA TYR A 68 5.82 -0.19 17.98
C TYR A 68 5.04 0.92 17.28
N SER A 69 3.71 0.95 17.41
CA SER A 69 2.83 1.89 16.72
C SER A 69 3.22 3.36 16.93
N GLY A 70 3.61 3.75 18.16
CA GLY A 70 4.10 5.10 18.45
C GLY A 70 5.38 5.47 17.71
N PHE A 71 6.34 4.54 17.61
CA PHE A 71 7.57 4.74 16.86
C PHE A 71 7.32 4.83 15.34
N LEU A 72 6.46 3.95 14.81
CA LEU A 72 6.05 3.98 13.41
C LEU A 72 5.33 5.29 13.05
N TYR A 73 4.50 5.81 13.96
CA TYR A 73 3.86 7.12 13.78
C TYR A 73 4.88 8.27 13.72
N LEU A 74 5.92 8.26 14.57
CA LEU A 74 7.00 9.25 14.50
C LEU A 74 7.77 9.16 13.18
N ILE A 75 8.07 7.95 12.69
CA ILE A 75 8.69 7.77 11.37
C ILE A 75 7.80 8.37 10.28
N PHE A 76 6.49 8.13 10.33
CA PHE A 76 5.54 8.70 9.37
C PHE A 76 5.54 10.23 9.39
N LEU A 77 5.54 10.86 10.57
CA LEU A 77 5.67 12.31 10.68
C LEU A 77 6.98 12.81 10.07
N GLY A 78 8.09 12.10 10.31
CA GLY A 78 9.38 12.41 9.67
C GLY A 78 9.31 12.34 8.15
N LEU A 79 8.65 11.32 7.59
CA LEU A 79 8.42 11.18 6.15
C LEU A 79 7.53 12.30 5.58
N LEU A 80 6.52 12.76 6.33
CA LEU A 80 5.69 13.90 5.92
C LEU A 80 6.48 15.20 5.91
N VAL A 81 7.37 15.42 6.87
CA VAL A 81 8.23 16.61 6.85
C VAL A 81 9.23 16.51 5.70
N GLY A 82 9.82 15.32 5.50
CA GLY A 82 10.82 15.11 4.45
C GLY A 82 10.25 15.30 3.04
N VAL A 83 8.98 14.95 2.78
CA VAL A 83 8.38 15.07 1.45
C VAL A 83 8.17 16.53 1.03
N LEU A 84 8.18 17.48 1.97
CA LEU A 84 8.12 18.91 1.64
C LEU A 84 9.34 19.39 0.84
N PHE A 85 10.47 18.68 0.95
CA PHE A 85 11.71 19.00 0.26
C PHE A 85 11.87 18.26 -1.08
N THR A 86 10.88 17.45 -1.49
CA THR A 86 10.93 16.77 -2.79
C THR A 86 10.38 17.65 -3.91
N THR A 87 10.68 17.27 -5.15
CA THR A 87 10.18 17.98 -6.34
C THR A 87 8.66 17.88 -6.43
N PRO A 88 7.93 19.01 -6.50
CA PRO A 88 6.49 18.99 -6.63
C PRO A 88 6.04 18.31 -7.92
N ILE A 89 5.02 17.45 -7.82
CA ILE A 89 4.32 16.88 -8.98
C ILE A 89 2.95 17.55 -9.03
N SER A 90 2.61 18.17 -10.17
CA SER A 90 1.35 18.90 -10.33
C SER A 90 1.13 20.00 -9.27
N GLY A 91 2.20 20.67 -8.83
CA GLY A 91 2.15 21.75 -7.85
C GLY A 91 2.13 21.32 -6.39
N ALA A 92 2.17 20.02 -6.09
CA ALA A 92 2.18 19.49 -4.72
C ALA A 92 3.40 18.60 -4.44
N SER A 93 4.07 18.84 -3.31
CA SER A 93 5.16 17.99 -2.79
C SER A 93 4.56 16.83 -1.99
N SER A 94 4.28 15.72 -2.66
CA SER A 94 3.67 14.53 -2.03
C SER A 94 4.37 13.22 -2.36
N TRP A 95 5.33 13.23 -3.28
CA TRP A 95 5.99 12.02 -3.78
C TRP A 95 7.49 12.06 -3.51
N TYR A 96 8.02 10.93 -3.06
CA TYR A 96 9.45 10.64 -3.11
C TYR A 96 9.75 9.93 -4.43
N ASN A 97 10.51 10.58 -5.30
CA ASN A 97 10.92 10.02 -6.59
C ASN A 97 12.33 9.43 -6.48
N LEU A 98 12.44 8.11 -6.58
CA LEU A 98 13.67 7.33 -6.57
C LEU A 98 13.98 6.79 -7.99
N GLY A 99 13.83 7.65 -9.00
CA GLY A 99 14.00 7.28 -10.41
C GLY A 99 12.82 6.46 -10.94
N GLU A 100 13.00 5.15 -11.11
CA GLU A 100 11.95 4.24 -11.62
C GLU A 100 10.86 3.95 -10.58
N PHE A 101 11.16 4.17 -9.30
CA PHE A 101 10.26 3.96 -8.19
C PHE A 101 9.83 5.29 -7.62
N SER A 102 8.55 5.44 -7.34
CA SER A 102 8.04 6.55 -6.56
C SER A 102 7.19 6.00 -5.43
N PHE A 103 7.29 6.60 -4.26
CA PHE A 103 6.44 6.23 -3.13
C PHE A 103 5.83 7.48 -2.50
N GLN A 104 4.57 7.35 -2.12
CA GLN A 104 3.81 8.40 -1.46
C GLN A 104 3.71 8.07 0.04
N PRO A 105 4.23 8.93 0.93
CA PRO A 105 4.22 8.66 2.38
C PRO A 105 2.83 8.43 2.95
N SER A 106 1.82 9.09 2.39
CA SER A 106 0.43 8.95 2.85
C SER A 106 -0.14 7.55 2.64
N GLU A 107 0.38 6.76 1.69
CA GLU A 107 -0.04 5.37 1.50
C GLU A 107 0.35 4.51 2.69
N ILE A 108 1.61 4.60 3.12
CA ILE A 108 2.13 3.90 4.30
C ILE A 108 1.54 4.50 5.58
N GLY A 109 1.38 5.83 5.60
CA GLY A 109 0.83 6.60 6.71
C GLY A 109 -0.55 6.16 7.16
N LYS A 110 -1.43 5.77 6.22
CA LYS A 110 -2.76 5.23 6.51
C LYS A 110 -2.70 4.02 7.45
N ILE A 111 -1.71 3.15 7.27
CA ILE A 111 -1.52 1.98 8.13
C ILE A 111 -0.95 2.42 9.49
N PHE A 112 0.09 3.24 9.50
CA PHE A 112 0.75 3.62 10.76
C PHE A 112 -0.16 4.44 11.67
N ILE A 113 -0.96 5.36 11.11
CA ILE A 113 -1.93 6.14 11.89
C ILE A 113 -3.07 5.26 12.42
N LEU A 114 -3.57 4.31 11.62
CA LEU A 114 -4.59 3.36 12.07
C LEU A 114 -4.08 2.57 13.27
N MET A 115 -2.87 2.03 13.18
CA MET A 115 -2.26 1.26 14.26
C MET A 115 -2.02 2.11 15.52
N PHE A 116 -1.59 3.35 15.36
CA PHE A 116 -1.42 4.29 16.46
C PHE A 116 -2.75 4.61 17.16
N ILE A 117 -3.78 4.96 16.39
CA ILE A 117 -5.12 5.25 16.91
C ILE A 117 -5.67 4.04 17.68
N VAL A 118 -5.59 2.85 17.09
CA VAL A 118 -6.03 1.60 17.76
C VAL A 118 -5.26 1.40 19.06
N SER A 119 -3.93 1.57 19.07
CA SER A 119 -3.15 1.40 20.29
C SER A 119 -3.49 2.42 21.38
N VAL A 120 -3.81 3.67 21.01
CA VAL A 120 -4.21 4.70 21.96
C VAL A 120 -5.59 4.39 22.54
N ILE A 121 -6.57 4.04 21.70
CA ILE A 121 -7.93 3.71 22.14
C ILE A 121 -7.91 2.52 23.10
N VAL A 122 -7.18 1.46 22.77
CA VAL A 122 -7.07 0.28 23.64
C VAL A 122 -6.48 0.64 25.00
N ARG A 123 -5.49 1.55 25.05
CA ARG A 123 -4.90 2.01 26.33
C ARG A 123 -5.83 2.92 27.14
N LEU A 124 -6.77 3.62 26.49
CA LEU A 124 -7.73 4.51 27.16
C LEU A 124 -8.95 3.77 27.71
N GLN A 125 -9.24 2.56 27.22
CA GLN A 125 -10.34 1.73 27.69
C GLN A 125 -10.01 0.94 28.98
N TYR A 126 -8.77 0.99 29.45
CA TYR A 126 -8.30 0.46 30.74
C TYR A 126 -7.88 1.62 31.63
#